data_AF-A0A127K3S7-F1
#
_entry.id   AF-A0A127K3S7-F1
#
_cell.length_a   1.000
_cell.length_b   1.000
_cell.length_c   1.000
_cell.angle_alpha   90.00
_cell.angle_beta   90.00
_cell.angle_gamma   90.00
#
_symmetry.space_group_name_H-M   'P 1'
#
loop_
_entity.id
_entity.type
_entity.pdbx_description
1 polymer ?
#
loop_
_entity_poly.entity_id
_entity_poly.type
_entity_poly.pdbx_seq_one_letter_code
_entity_poly.pdbx_strand_id
1 'polypeptide(L)'
;MNTIVMNTLTGAVTEYADFPFDSITETHAGNAAGLYTLGGETDNGDAIVSEVLTGETLWDSSLKKRVEMVYFSIPECAGEGELIVKARDRMGDEAEYRYGFPVRAAGQSRAQPGKGIRENYLTFGFSNPAGDAFTLDRIEVAVAQSTTRRV
;
A
#
# COMPACT_ATOMS: atom_id res chain seq x y z
N MET A 1 -18.62 -13.69 -4.79
CA MET A 1 -18.30 -13.50 -6.21
C MET A 1 -17.72 -12.12 -6.31
N ASN A 2 -16.54 -11.98 -6.89
CA ASN A 2 -15.84 -10.70 -6.93
C ASN A 2 -16.29 -9.93 -8.17
N THR A 3 -16.45 -8.62 -8.01
CA THR A 3 -16.89 -7.73 -9.10
C THR A 3 -15.67 -7.02 -9.65
N ILE A 4 -15.37 -7.22 -10.93
CA ILE A 4 -14.20 -6.61 -11.57
C ILE A 4 -14.68 -5.45 -12.45
N VAL A 5 -14.10 -4.27 -12.23
CA VAL A 5 -14.35 -3.05 -13.00
C VAL A 5 -13.04 -2.59 -13.63
N MET A 6 -13.10 -2.11 -14.87
CA MET A 6 -11.95 -1.53 -15.56
C MET A 6 -12.24 -0.09 -15.93
N ASN A 7 -11.38 0.82 -15.50
CA ASN A 7 -11.36 2.17 -16.01
C ASN A 7 -10.88 2.14 -17.46
N THR A 8 -11.77 2.43 -18.41
CA THR A 8 -11.48 2.34 -19.85
C THR A 8 -10.56 3.45 -20.37
N LEU A 9 -10.36 4.53 -19.60
CA LEU A 9 -9.44 5.61 -19.94
C LEU A 9 -8.00 5.28 -19.55
N THR A 10 -7.80 4.72 -18.35
CA THR A 10 -6.45 4.44 -17.80
C THR A 10 -6.04 2.97 -17.93
N GLY A 11 -6.99 2.08 -18.18
CA GLY A 11 -6.80 0.64 -18.14
C GLY A 11 -6.67 0.06 -16.72
N ALA A 12 -6.84 0.89 -15.67
CA ALA A 12 -6.76 0.44 -14.29
C ALA A 12 -7.92 -0.52 -13.97
N VAL A 13 -7.62 -1.59 -13.26
CA VAL A 13 -8.61 -2.61 -12.85
C VAL A 13 -8.82 -2.52 -11.35
N THR A 14 -10.08 -2.54 -10.93
CA THR A 14 -10.51 -2.58 -9.54
C THR A 14 -11.32 -3.85 -9.32
N GLU A 15 -11.04 -4.54 -8.23
CA GLU A 15 -11.78 -5.71 -7.80
C GLU A 15 -12.49 -5.39 -6.48
N TYR A 16 -13.81 -5.55 -6.47
CA TYR A 16 -14.62 -5.45 -5.26
C TYR A 16 -14.85 -6.86 -4.72
N ALA A 17 -14.39 -7.10 -3.50
CA ALA A 17 -14.62 -8.33 -2.75
C ALA A 17 -15.79 -8.14 -1.76
N ASP A 18 -16.23 -9.24 -1.15
CA ASP A 18 -17.18 -9.31 -0.02
C ASP A 18 -18.62 -8.84 -0.27
N PHE A 19 -18.87 -8.08 -1.33
CA PHE A 19 -20.20 -7.66 -1.75
C PHE A 19 -20.51 -8.18 -3.17
N PRO A 20 -21.55 -9.02 -3.35
CA PRO A 20 -21.88 -9.60 -4.66
C PRO A 20 -22.67 -8.60 -5.50
N PHE A 21 -22.07 -7.44 -5.81
CA PHE A 21 -22.66 -6.45 -6.70
C PHE A 21 -22.64 -6.94 -8.15
N ASP A 22 -23.73 -6.75 -8.89
CA ASP A 22 -23.78 -7.03 -10.34
C ASP A 22 -23.68 -5.74 -11.17
N SER A 23 -23.80 -4.59 -10.52
CA SER A 23 -23.81 -3.27 -11.12
C SER A 23 -23.22 -2.26 -10.15
N ILE A 24 -22.39 -1.34 -10.67
CA ILE A 24 -21.72 -0.33 -9.86
C ILE A 24 -21.58 0.99 -10.63
N THR A 25 -21.76 2.08 -9.90
CA THR A 25 -21.56 3.47 -10.33
C THR A 25 -20.70 4.17 -9.29
N GLU A 26 -20.35 5.45 -9.50
CA GLU A 26 -19.57 6.22 -8.54
C GLU A 26 -20.22 6.32 -7.16
N THR A 27 -21.56 6.33 -7.08
CA THR A 27 -22.31 6.60 -5.83
C THR A 27 -23.18 5.45 -5.37
N HIS A 28 -23.39 4.43 -6.19
CA HIS A 28 -24.31 3.34 -5.89
C HIS A 28 -23.83 2.01 -6.47
N ALA A 29 -24.15 0.92 -5.77
CA ALA A 29 -24.00 -0.45 -6.24
C ALA A 29 -25.33 -1.20 -6.13
N GLY A 30 -25.57 -2.16 -7.02
CA GLY A 30 -26.79 -2.94 -7.08
C GLY A 30 -26.52 -4.43 -7.05
N ASN A 31 -27.48 -5.20 -6.54
CA ASN A 31 -27.60 -6.64 -6.75
C ASN A 31 -29.06 -7.09 -6.65
N ALA A 32 -29.30 -8.39 -6.72
CA ALA A 32 -30.64 -8.97 -6.60
C ALA A 32 -31.38 -8.64 -5.28
N ALA A 33 -30.66 -8.28 -4.22
CA ALA A 33 -31.24 -7.91 -2.92
C ALA A 33 -31.61 -6.41 -2.84
N GLY A 34 -31.02 -5.54 -3.68
CA GLY A 34 -31.39 -4.14 -3.74
C GLY A 34 -30.31 -3.20 -4.25
N LEU A 35 -30.55 -1.91 -4.03
CA LEU A 35 -29.64 -0.81 -4.34
C LEU A 35 -28.99 -0.30 -3.06
N TYR A 36 -27.68 -0.10 -3.10
CA TYR A 36 -26.84 0.34 -2.00
C TYR A 36 -26.16 1.65 -2.39
N THR A 37 -26.02 2.58 -1.45
CA THR A 37 -25.23 3.80 -1.64
C THR A 37 -23.78 3.49 -1.27
N LEU A 38 -22.84 3.87 -2.13
CA LEU A 38 -21.40 3.76 -1.87
C LEU A 38 -20.91 5.04 -1.20
N GLY A 39 -20.13 4.88 -0.13
CA GLY A 39 -19.55 5.97 0.63
C GLY A 39 -19.52 5.65 2.13
N GLY A 40 -19.20 6.67 2.93
CA GLY A 40 -19.00 6.53 4.37
C GLY A 40 -17.54 6.23 4.73
N GLU A 41 -17.27 6.32 6.03
CA GLU A 41 -15.92 6.14 6.60
C GLU A 41 -15.67 4.70 7.10
N THR A 42 -16.70 3.84 7.07
CA THR A 42 -16.63 2.48 7.62
C THR A 42 -17.32 1.46 6.71
N ASP A 43 -16.76 0.26 6.66
CA ASP A 43 -17.39 -0.92 6.09
C ASP A 43 -18.13 -1.66 7.20
N ASN A 44 -19.44 -1.41 7.32
CA ASN A 44 -20.30 -2.02 8.33
C ASN A 44 -19.80 -1.81 9.78
N GLY A 45 -19.22 -0.64 10.06
CA GLY A 45 -18.69 -0.26 11.37
C GLY A 45 -17.19 -0.50 11.57
N ASP A 46 -16.54 -1.22 10.65
CA ASP A 46 -15.09 -1.40 10.64
C ASP A 46 -14.40 -0.30 9.80
N ALA A 47 -13.19 0.12 10.19
CA ALA A 47 -12.45 1.15 9.47
C ALA A 47 -12.03 0.66 8.07
N ILE A 48 -12.16 1.52 7.05
CA ILE A 48 -11.74 1.22 5.68
C ILE A 48 -10.22 1.39 5.55
N VAL A 49 -9.48 0.31 5.78
CA VAL A 49 -8.01 0.31 5.64
C VAL A 49 -7.63 0.27 4.17
N SER A 50 -6.89 1.29 3.73
CA SER A 50 -6.32 1.36 2.38
C SER A 50 -4.85 0.99 2.39
N GLU A 51 -4.40 0.37 1.31
CA GLU A 51 -2.98 0.06 1.08
C GLU A 51 -2.58 0.48 -0.33
N VAL A 52 -1.44 1.17 -0.44
CA VAL A 52 -0.84 1.56 -1.71
C VAL A 52 0.53 0.91 -1.81
N LEU A 53 0.75 0.10 -2.85
CA LEU A 53 2.01 -0.63 -3.07
C LEU A 53 2.68 -0.17 -4.38
N THR A 54 3.96 0.19 -4.31
CA THR A 54 4.82 0.29 -5.49
C THR A 54 5.11 -1.14 -5.93
N GLY A 55 4.66 -1.56 -7.11
CA GLY A 55 4.86 -2.94 -7.59
C GLY A 55 6.31 -3.44 -7.43
N GLU A 56 6.48 -4.76 -7.39
CA GLU A 56 7.80 -5.32 -7.14
C GLU A 56 8.78 -4.97 -8.27
N THR A 57 9.93 -4.44 -7.89
CA THR A 57 11.00 -4.13 -8.83
C THR A 57 12.34 -4.59 -8.28
N LEU A 58 13.27 -4.86 -9.20
CA LEU A 58 14.68 -4.95 -8.85
C LEU A 58 15.18 -3.55 -8.53
N TRP A 59 15.55 -3.31 -7.27
CA TRP A 59 15.96 -1.97 -6.84
C TRP A 59 17.39 -1.65 -7.23
N ASP A 60 17.53 -0.85 -8.29
CA ASP A 60 18.77 -0.23 -8.80
C ASP A 60 19.83 -1.23 -9.32
N SER A 61 20.17 -2.28 -8.57
CA SER A 61 21.16 -3.29 -8.92
C SER A 61 20.81 -4.67 -8.36
N SER A 62 21.52 -5.71 -8.80
CA SER A 62 21.41 -7.06 -8.24
C SER A 62 21.96 -7.24 -6.82
N LEU A 63 22.64 -6.23 -6.25
CA LEU A 63 23.16 -6.30 -4.88
C LEU A 63 22.02 -6.20 -3.86
N LYS A 64 22.09 -7.02 -2.81
CA LYS A 64 21.15 -6.95 -1.68
C LYS A 64 21.17 -5.55 -1.07
N LYS A 65 19.98 -5.02 -0.78
CA LYS A 65 19.79 -3.68 -0.22
C LYS A 65 19.37 -3.81 1.25
N ARG A 66 19.87 -2.89 2.06
CA ARG A 66 19.33 -2.60 3.39
C ARG A 66 18.49 -1.34 3.28
N VAL A 67 17.24 -1.41 3.72
CA VAL A 67 16.38 -0.23 3.80
C VAL A 67 16.70 0.49 5.11
N GLU A 68 17.21 1.72 5.03
CA GLU A 68 17.57 2.50 6.22
C GLU A 68 16.42 3.33 6.75
N MET A 69 15.74 4.01 5.84
CA MET A 69 14.63 4.89 6.12
C MET A 69 13.73 4.96 4.89
N VAL A 70 12.42 5.05 5.12
CA VAL A 70 11.45 5.38 4.08
C VAL A 70 10.79 6.69 4.45
N TYR A 71 10.69 7.59 3.50
CA TYR A 71 10.04 8.88 3.64
C TYR A 71 8.76 8.89 2.82
N PHE A 72 7.73 9.49 3.41
CA PHE A 72 6.42 9.63 2.79
C PHE A 72 6.07 11.11 2.72
N SER A 73 5.75 11.58 1.52
CA SER A 73 5.13 12.89 1.32
C SER A 73 3.62 12.70 1.34
N ILE A 74 3.01 13.03 2.47
CA ILE A 74 1.58 12.85 2.77
C ILE A 74 1.04 14.22 3.20
N PRO A 75 0.65 15.10 2.25
CA PRO A 75 0.21 16.46 2.57
C PRO A 75 -1.03 16.49 3.48
N GLU A 76 -1.90 15.49 3.32
CA GLU A 76 -3.15 15.36 4.06
C GLU A 76 -3.25 13.93 4.56
N CYS A 77 -3.21 13.75 5.88
CA CYS A 77 -3.58 12.53 6.60
C CYS A 77 -3.51 12.88 8.09
N ALA A 78 -4.48 12.43 8.87
CA ALA A 78 -4.42 12.50 10.32
C ALA A 78 -3.92 11.15 10.87
N GLY A 79 -3.51 11.12 12.14
CA GLY A 79 -3.28 9.86 12.85
C GLY A 79 -1.96 9.16 12.54
N GLU A 80 -2.05 7.85 12.33
CA GLU A 80 -0.93 6.94 12.19
C GLU A 80 -0.89 6.31 10.80
N GLY A 81 0.32 6.19 10.26
CA GLY A 81 0.57 5.51 9.00
C GLY A 81 1.38 4.24 9.24
N GLU A 82 1.31 3.32 8.31
CA GLU A 82 2.12 2.10 8.33
C GLU A 82 2.92 1.98 7.04
N LEU A 83 4.22 1.72 7.18
CA LEU A 83 5.08 1.32 6.06
C LEU A 83 4.89 -0.17 5.83
N ILE A 84 4.62 -0.55 4.58
CA ILE A 84 4.68 -1.93 4.11
C ILE A 84 5.98 -2.11 3.31
N VAL A 85 6.76 -3.13 3.64
CA VAL A 85 7.87 -3.59 2.80
C VAL A 85 7.65 -5.05 2.48
N LYS A 86 7.45 -5.38 1.20
CA LYS A 86 7.50 -6.77 0.74
C LYS A 86 8.86 -7.04 0.12
N ALA A 87 9.46 -8.15 0.50
CA ALA A 87 10.74 -8.59 0.00
C ALA A 87 10.61 -10.03 -0.48
N ARG A 88 11.16 -10.31 -1.66
CA ARG A 88 11.22 -11.66 -2.19
C ARG A 88 12.63 -12.18 -2.07
N ASP A 89 12.77 -13.37 -1.49
CA ASP A 89 14.06 -14.03 -1.42
C ASP A 89 14.41 -14.76 -2.74
N ARG A 90 15.58 -15.41 -2.77
CA ARG A 90 16.05 -16.15 -3.95
C ARG A 90 15.24 -17.43 -4.24
N MET A 91 14.62 -18.02 -3.22
CA MET A 91 13.79 -19.22 -3.34
C MET A 91 12.36 -18.88 -3.80
N GLY A 92 12.03 -17.58 -3.85
CA GLY A 92 10.71 -17.08 -4.24
C GLY A 92 9.79 -16.87 -3.04
N ASP A 93 10.29 -17.05 -1.82
CA ASP A 93 9.52 -16.82 -0.60
C ASP A 93 9.33 -15.31 -0.41
N GLU A 94 8.08 -14.89 -0.26
CA GLU A 94 7.71 -13.51 0.00
C GLU A 94 7.60 -13.27 1.51
N ALA A 95 8.32 -12.26 1.99
CA ALA A 95 8.22 -11.77 3.35
C ALA A 95 7.60 -10.36 3.34
N GLU A 96 6.60 -10.16 4.18
CA GLU A 96 5.98 -8.85 4.41
C GLU A 96 6.37 -8.31 5.79
N TYR A 97 6.78 -7.05 5.82
CA TYR A 97 7.15 -6.32 7.02
C TYR A 97 6.32 -5.06 7.14
N ARG A 98 5.79 -4.81 8.33
CA ARG A 98 4.94 -3.67 8.65
C ARG A 98 5.54 -2.84 9.77
N TYR A 99 5.56 -1.52 9.59
CA TYR A 99 6.15 -0.58 10.55
C TYR A 99 5.27 0.66 10.72
N GLY A 100 4.63 0.79 11.88
CA GLY A 100 3.88 1.99 12.24
C GLY A 100 4.76 3.23 12.39
N PHE A 101 4.24 4.38 12.00
CA PHE A 101 4.86 5.68 12.18
C PHE A 101 3.81 6.78 12.38
N PRO A 102 4.12 7.82 13.17
CA PRO A 102 3.22 8.96 13.33
C PRO A 102 3.22 9.81 12.06
N VAL A 103 2.03 10.15 11.56
CA VAL A 103 1.90 11.12 10.47
C VAL A 103 2.15 12.52 11.01
N ARG A 104 2.99 13.29 10.31
CA ARG A 104 3.39 14.63 10.73
C ARG A 104 2.61 15.69 9.97
N ALA A 105 2.11 16.70 10.68
CA ALA A 105 1.40 17.85 10.12
C ALA A 105 2.23 18.67 9.10
N ALA A 106 3.56 18.50 9.08
CA ALA A 106 4.44 19.11 8.08
C ALA A 106 4.31 18.47 6.68
N GLY A 107 3.49 17.43 6.51
CA GLY A 107 3.29 16.72 5.25
C GLY A 107 4.39 15.74 4.88
N GLN A 108 5.42 15.60 5.72
CA GLN A 108 6.54 14.67 5.53
C GLN A 108 6.70 13.77 6.75
N SER A 109 6.53 12.48 6.52
CA SER A 109 6.64 11.45 7.55
C SER A 109 7.75 10.47 7.19
N ARG A 110 8.22 9.71 8.19
CA ARG A 110 9.28 8.71 7.96
C ARG A 110 9.03 7.48 8.81
N ALA A 111 9.30 6.33 8.22
CA ALA A 111 9.28 5.04 8.89
C ALA A 111 10.69 4.47 8.92
N GLN A 112 11.06 3.86 10.05
CA GLN A 112 12.34 3.15 10.20
C GLN A 112 12.11 1.64 10.13
N PRO A 113 12.48 0.98 9.02
CA PRO A 113 12.42 -0.46 8.94
C PRO A 113 13.42 -1.12 9.90
N GLY A 114 13.14 -2.36 10.27
CA GLY A 114 14.06 -3.20 11.02
C GLY A 114 15.30 -3.58 10.20
N LYS A 115 16.38 -3.97 10.88
CA LYS A 115 17.66 -4.36 10.24
C LYS A 115 17.62 -5.71 9.50
N GLY A 116 16.47 -6.38 9.47
CA GLY A 116 16.30 -7.74 8.96
C GLY A 116 16.18 -7.84 7.44
N ILE A 117 15.75 -6.76 6.77
CA ILE A 117 15.49 -6.77 5.32
C ILE A 117 16.82 -6.72 4.57
N ARG A 118 17.09 -7.76 3.78
CA ARG A 118 18.35 -7.92 3.02
C ARG A 118 18.12 -8.51 1.63
N GLU A 119 17.18 -7.95 0.88
CA GLU A 119 16.85 -8.42 -0.47
C GLU A 119 17.03 -7.31 -1.52
N ASN A 120 16.89 -7.66 -2.79
CA ASN A 120 17.04 -6.75 -3.94
C ASN A 120 15.75 -6.57 -4.75
N TYR A 121 14.82 -7.52 -4.69
CA TYR A 121 13.45 -7.36 -5.14
C TYR A 121 12.59 -6.86 -3.98
N LEU A 122 12.14 -5.61 -4.08
CA LEU A 122 11.42 -4.94 -3.00
C LEU A 122 10.19 -4.21 -3.55
N THR A 123 9.13 -4.26 -2.74
CA THR A 123 7.88 -3.52 -2.89
C THR A 123 7.75 -2.64 -1.65
N PHE A 124 7.48 -1.35 -1.84
CA PHE A 124 7.23 -0.42 -0.74
C PHE A 124 5.79 0.04 -0.77
N GLY A 125 5.23 0.31 0.38
CA GLY A 125 3.87 0.78 0.45
C GLY A 125 3.53 1.57 1.68
N PHE A 126 2.34 2.15 1.62
CA PHE A 126 1.72 2.92 2.67
C PHE A 126 0.37 2.29 3.02
N SER A 127 0.04 2.27 4.30
CA SER A 127 -1.31 1.96 4.78
C SER A 127 -1.77 2.96 5.84
N ASN A 128 -3.07 3.24 5.86
CA ASN A 128 -3.77 4.03 6.87
C ASN A 128 -4.59 3.09 7.80
N PRO A 129 -3.98 2.47 8.82
CA PRO A 129 -4.65 1.47 9.65
C PRO A 129 -5.90 1.99 10.40
N ALA A 130 -6.02 3.30 10.60
CA ALA A 130 -7.18 3.94 11.23
C ALA A 130 -8.34 4.24 10.25
N GLY A 131 -8.14 4.05 8.94
CA GLY A 131 -9.13 4.38 7.91
C GLY A 131 -9.25 5.87 7.59
N ASP A 132 -8.36 6.71 8.12
CA ASP A 132 -8.36 8.16 7.87
C ASP A 132 -8.14 8.49 6.39
N ALA A 133 -8.83 9.51 5.88
CA ALA A 133 -8.57 10.04 4.55
C ALA A 133 -7.10 10.50 4.41
N PHE A 134 -6.48 10.16 3.28
CA PHE A 134 -5.10 10.54 2.99
C PHE A 134 -4.87 10.94 1.53
N THR A 135 -3.86 11.78 1.32
CA THR A 135 -3.27 12.10 0.02
C THR A 135 -1.82 11.68 0.05
N LEU A 136 -1.43 10.71 -0.78
CA LEU A 136 -0.05 10.26 -0.92
C LEU A 136 0.55 10.80 -2.22
N ASP A 137 1.57 11.64 -2.10
CA ASP A 137 2.28 12.20 -3.25
C ASP A 137 3.49 11.34 -3.65
N ARG A 138 4.31 10.95 -2.65
CA ARG A 138 5.59 10.29 -2.93
C ARG A 138 6.04 9.35 -1.81
N ILE A 139 6.63 8.23 -2.24
CA ILE A 139 7.43 7.34 -1.39
C ILE A 139 8.90 7.45 -1.83
N GLU A 140 9.78 7.82 -0.91
CA GLU A 140 11.22 7.87 -1.14
C GLU A 140 11.93 6.89 -0.21
N VAL A 141 12.81 6.06 -0.77
CA VAL A 141 13.49 5.01 -0.03
C VAL A 141 14.98 5.31 0.06
N ALA A 142 15.48 5.51 1.27
CA ALA A 142 16.91 5.56 1.53
C ALA A 142 17.45 4.14 1.63
N VAL A 143 18.09 3.67 0.56
CA VAL A 143 18.73 2.34 0.50
C VAL A 143 20.24 2.44 0.71
N ALA A 144 20.76 1.59 1.59
CA ALA A 144 22.19 1.29 1.65
C ALA A 144 22.46 -0.01 0.90
N GLN A 145 23.29 0.08 -0.14
CA GLN A 145 23.68 -1.07 -0.95
C GLN A 145 24.72 -1.94 -0.24
N SER A 146 24.61 -3.27 -0.38
CA SER A 146 25.67 -4.17 0.08
C SER A 146 26.95 -3.96 -0.73
N THR A 147 28.09 -3.91 -0.06
CA THR A 147 29.41 -3.82 -0.71
C THR A 147 29.93 -5.17 -1.24
N THR A 148 29.36 -6.30 -0.80
CA THR A 148 29.90 -7.64 -1.08
C THR A 148 28.87 -8.70 -1.44
N ARG A 149 27.60 -8.55 -1.06
CA ARG A 149 26.59 -9.63 -1.19
C ARG A 149 25.67 -9.44 -2.40
N ARG A 150 25.83 -10.32 -3.39
CA ARG A 150 24.93 -10.50 -4.56
C ARG A 150 24.08 -11.77 -4.47
N VAL A 151 24.44 -12.65 -3.54
CA VAL A 151 23.84 -13.97 -3.26
C VAL A 151 23.64 -14.05 -1.75
#